data_AF-A0A0F0CQ44-F1
#
_entry.id   AF-A0A0F0CQ44-F1
#
_cell.length_a   1.000
_cell.length_b   1.000
_cell.length_c   1.000
_cell.angle_alpha   90.00
_cell.angle_beta   90.00
_cell.angle_gamma   90.00
#
_symmetry.space_group_name_H-M   'P 1'
#
loop_
_entity.id
_entity.type
_entity.pdbx_description
1 polymer ?
#
loop_
_entity_poly.entity_id
_entity_poly.type
_entity_poly.pdbx_seq_one_letter_code
_entity_poly.pdbx_strand_id
1 'polypeptide(L)'
;PSIQSAEHALINLENKWSDKYPLAVKPWKNNWIHISTFFKYPDEIRKLIYTTNSVEALHRQFRKVTKNRSLFPTDDALLKILYLASQEITKKWTNPIHNWALVISQLAIMFEGRFNL
;
A
#
# COMPACT_ATOMS: atom_id res chain seq x y z
N PRO A 1 -9.74 10.35 11.30
CA PRO A 1 -8.74 10.84 12.31
C PRO A 1 -7.90 11.98 11.74
N SER A 2 -7.60 13.01 12.55
CA SER A 2 -6.79 14.17 12.15
C SER A 2 -5.29 13.92 12.29
N ILE A 3 -4.46 14.76 11.65
CA ILE A 3 -3.00 14.69 11.74
C ILE A 3 -2.50 14.87 13.17
N GLN A 4 -3.06 15.81 13.93
CA GLN A 4 -2.71 16.07 15.33
C GLN A 4 -2.98 14.85 16.24
N SER A 5 -4.12 14.19 16.03
CA SER A 5 -4.43 12.95 16.75
C SER A 5 -3.45 11.83 16.41
N ALA A 6 -2.97 11.78 15.16
CA ALA A 6 -1.98 10.80 14.72
C ALA A 6 -0.57 11.09 15.28
N GLU A 7 -0.19 12.37 15.41
CA GLU A 7 1.06 12.77 16.07
C GLU A 7 1.07 12.35 17.54
N HIS A 8 -0.05 12.58 18.25
CA HIS A 8 -0.19 12.13 19.63
C HIS A 8 -0.12 10.59 19.73
N ALA A 9 -0.71 9.87 18.77
CA ALA A 9 -0.61 8.42 18.71
C ALA A 9 0.83 7.94 18.44
N LEU A 10 1.60 8.67 17.64
CA LEU A 10 3.03 8.37 17.40
C LEU A 10 3.85 8.54 18.69
N ILE A 11 3.62 9.61 19.44
CA ILE A 11 4.27 9.83 20.75
C ILE A 11 3.97 8.68 21.72
N ASN A 12 2.71 8.24 21.77
CA ASN A 12 2.33 7.09 22.60
C ASN A 12 3.01 5.79 22.16
N LEU A 13 3.17 5.59 20.85
CA LEU A 13 3.89 4.45 20.30
C LEU A 13 5.37 4.48 20.68
N GLU A 14 6.00 5.65 20.63
CA GLU A 14 7.39 5.86 21.08
C GLU A 14 7.55 5.53 22.56
N ASN A 15 6.72 6.15 23.42
CA ASN A 15 6.77 5.93 24.87
C ASN A 15 6.61 4.47 25.27
N LYS A 16 5.80 3.71 24.51
CA LYS A 16 5.50 2.32 24.83
C LYS A 16 6.54 1.32 24.30
N TRP A 17 7.11 1.60 23.13
CA TRP A 17 7.87 0.59 22.37
C TRP A 17 9.29 0.97 22.01
N SER A 18 9.72 2.22 22.19
CA SER A 18 11.05 2.66 21.78
C SER A 18 12.17 1.93 22.52
N ASP A 19 11.97 1.56 23.79
CA ASP A 19 12.98 0.85 24.58
C ASP A 19 13.19 -0.61 24.11
N LYS A 20 12.11 -1.26 23.67
CA LYS A 20 12.15 -2.67 23.24
C LYS A 20 12.46 -2.83 21.75
N TYR A 21 11.93 -1.95 20.91
CA TYR A 21 12.00 -2.05 19.45
C TYR A 21 12.40 -0.73 18.79
N PRO A 22 13.56 -0.15 19.13
CA PRO A 22 13.97 1.16 18.62
C PRO A 22 14.08 1.18 17.09
N LEU A 23 14.52 0.07 16.47
CA LEU A 23 14.65 -0.05 15.02
C LEU A 23 13.31 -0.11 14.28
N ALA A 24 12.25 -0.56 14.95
CA ALA A 24 10.91 -0.60 14.37
C ALA A 24 10.20 0.76 14.49
N VAL A 25 10.49 1.52 15.56
CA VAL A 25 9.86 2.81 15.86
C VAL A 25 10.52 3.97 15.10
N LYS A 26 11.86 4.00 15.06
CA LYS A 26 12.65 5.10 14.46
C LYS A 26 12.24 5.47 13.01
N PRO A 27 11.93 4.52 12.10
CA PRO A 27 11.49 4.86 10.75
C PRO A 27 10.19 5.67 10.69
N TRP A 28 9.26 5.49 11.65
CA TRP A 28 8.02 6.26 11.70
C TRP A 28 8.28 7.75 11.94
N LYS A 29 9.20 8.05 12.86
CA LYS A 29 9.63 9.42 13.16
C LYS A 29 10.41 10.03 12.00
N ASN A 30 11.40 9.30 11.49
CA ASN A 30 12.27 9.80 10.42
C ASN A 30 11.49 10.11 9.13
N ASN A 31 10.45 9.34 8.84
CA ASN A 31 9.65 9.49 7.62
C ASN A 31 8.28 10.13 7.87
N TRP A 32 8.04 10.73 9.05
CA TRP A 32 6.73 11.24 9.46
C TRP A 32 6.15 12.22 8.44
N ILE A 33 6.99 13.11 7.87
CA ILE A 33 6.58 14.08 6.85
C ILE A 33 5.96 13.38 5.62
N HIS A 34 6.51 12.25 5.21
CA HIS A 34 5.98 11.47 4.09
C HIS A 34 4.73 10.69 4.50
N ILE A 35 4.76 10.00 5.64
CA ILE A 35 3.64 9.16 6.11
C ILE A 35 2.40 10.01 6.40
N SER A 36 2.57 11.19 7.01
CA SER A 36 1.48 12.09 7.40
C SER A 36 0.72 12.67 6.20
N THR A 37 1.29 12.66 4.99
CA THR A 37 0.58 13.06 3.77
C THR A 37 -0.68 12.23 3.52
N PHE A 38 -0.72 11.00 4.04
CA PHE A 38 -1.90 10.14 4.04
C PHE A 38 -3.14 10.83 4.64
N PHE A 39 -2.97 11.69 5.64
CA PHE A 39 -4.07 12.42 6.30
C PHE A 39 -4.65 13.57 5.47
N LYS A 40 -4.02 13.92 4.33
CA LYS A 40 -4.61 14.88 3.38
C LYS A 40 -5.81 14.30 2.64
N TYR A 41 -5.94 12.98 2.61
CA TYR A 41 -7.02 12.29 1.94
C TYR A 41 -8.22 12.06 2.89
N PRO A 42 -9.46 12.17 2.39
CA PRO A 42 -10.67 11.79 3.14
C PRO A 42 -10.69 10.29 3.47
N ASP A 43 -11.57 9.90 4.39
CA ASP A 43 -11.56 8.55 4.99
C ASP A 43 -11.78 7.43 3.98
N GLU A 44 -12.63 7.69 2.99
CA GLU A 44 -12.98 6.80 1.89
C GLU A 44 -11.75 6.43 1.06
N ILE A 45 -10.92 7.43 0.72
CA ILE A 45 -9.69 7.25 -0.04
C ILE A 45 -8.61 6.60 0.85
N ARG A 46 -8.50 7.04 2.11
CA ARG A 46 -7.55 6.45 3.07
C ARG A 46 -7.78 4.96 3.23
N LYS A 47 -9.04 4.52 3.27
CA LYS A 47 -9.41 3.11 3.34
C LYS A 47 -8.87 2.30 2.19
N LEU A 48 -8.94 2.83 0.97
CA LEU A 48 -8.37 2.20 -0.21
C LEU A 48 -6.84 2.11 -0.13
N ILE A 49 -6.18 3.17 0.35
CA ILE A 49 -4.72 3.24 0.42
C ILE A 49 -4.15 2.31 1.51
N TYR A 50 -4.73 2.27 2.72
CA TYR A 50 -4.16 1.48 3.82
C TYR A 50 -4.41 -0.03 3.69
N THR A 51 -5.35 -0.45 2.82
CA THR A 51 -5.57 -1.88 2.58
C THR A 51 -4.39 -2.49 1.82
N THR A 52 -3.47 -3.14 2.54
CA THR A 52 -2.28 -3.80 1.97
C THR A 52 -2.60 -5.12 1.27
N ASN A 53 -3.82 -5.66 1.44
CA ASN A 53 -4.26 -6.96 0.93
C ASN A 53 -3.92 -7.17 -0.56
N SER A 54 -4.12 -6.17 -1.41
CA SER A 54 -3.88 -6.29 -2.85
C SER A 54 -2.39 -6.44 -3.18
N VAL A 55 -1.54 -5.63 -2.55
CA VAL A 55 -0.08 -5.66 -2.74
C VAL A 55 0.52 -6.92 -2.12
N GLU A 56 0.07 -7.31 -0.93
CA GLU A 56 0.50 -8.54 -0.26
C GLU A 56 0.08 -9.79 -1.03
N ALA A 57 -1.13 -9.81 -1.60
CA ALA A 57 -1.59 -10.91 -2.45
C ALA A 57 -0.73 -11.05 -3.71
N LEU A 58 -0.38 -9.94 -4.37
CA LEU A 58 0.55 -9.94 -5.50
C LEU A 58 1.92 -10.49 -5.10
N HIS A 59 2.53 -9.96 -4.03
CA HIS A 59 3.82 -10.42 -3.52
C HIS A 59 3.80 -11.90 -3.14
N ARG A 60 2.71 -12.39 -2.55
CA ARG A 60 2.54 -13.81 -2.22
C ARG A 60 2.60 -14.70 -3.47
N GLN A 61 1.96 -14.29 -4.56
CA GLN A 61 1.97 -15.04 -5.81
C GLN A 61 3.35 -15.01 -6.46
N PHE A 62 4.04 -13.87 -6.45
CA PHE A 62 5.42 -13.78 -6.94
C PHE A 62 6.36 -14.68 -6.14
N ARG A 63 6.30 -14.64 -4.80
CA ARG A 63 7.07 -15.56 -3.95
C ARG A 63 6.73 -17.03 -4.24
N LYS A 64 5.46 -17.36 -4.52
CA LYS A 64 5.04 -18.73 -4.84
C LYS A 64 5.70 -19.24 -6.11
N VAL A 65 5.76 -18.44 -7.18
CA VAL A 65 6.34 -18.88 -8.46
C VAL A 65 7.87 -18.90 -8.45
N THR A 66 8.49 -18.08 -7.60
CA THR A 66 9.95 -18.06 -7.45
C THR A 66 10.48 -19.04 -6.40
N LYS A 67 9.65 -19.50 -5.44
CA LYS A 67 10.08 -20.36 -4.32
C LYS A 67 10.90 -21.58 -4.73
N ASN A 68 10.55 -22.24 -5.84
CA ASN A 68 11.18 -23.47 -6.29
C ASN A 68 12.38 -23.23 -7.24
N ARG A 69 12.73 -21.97 -7.51
CA ARG A 69 13.85 -21.59 -8.39
C ARG A 69 14.84 -20.76 -7.58
N SER A 70 15.93 -21.40 -7.16
CA SER A 70 17.00 -20.73 -6.42
C SER A 70 17.83 -19.78 -7.30
N LEU A 71 17.89 -20.04 -8.61
CA LEU A 71 18.68 -19.29 -9.58
C LEU A 71 17.90 -19.16 -10.89
N PHE A 72 18.09 -18.03 -11.57
CA PHE A 72 17.59 -17.79 -12.93
C PHE A 72 18.79 -17.63 -13.87
N PRO A 73 18.77 -18.23 -15.08
CA PRO A 73 19.89 -18.14 -16.02
C PRO A 73 20.16 -16.70 -16.50
N THR A 74 19.12 -15.89 -16.60
CA THR A 74 19.15 -14.48 -17.02
C THR A 74 18.03 -13.70 -16.35
N ASP A 75 18.17 -12.37 -16.31
CA ASP A 75 17.11 -11.47 -15.82
C ASP A 75 15.82 -11.60 -16.64
N ASP A 76 15.94 -11.83 -17.96
CA ASP A 76 14.80 -12.10 -18.85
C ASP A 76 14.00 -13.34 -18.44
N ALA A 77 14.67 -14.39 -17.96
CA ALA A 77 14.01 -15.60 -17.51
C ALA A 77 13.15 -15.34 -16.26
N LEU A 78 13.66 -14.53 -15.33
CA LEU A 78 12.91 -14.07 -14.17
C LEU A 78 11.72 -13.20 -14.59
N LEU A 79 11.96 -12.21 -15.47
CA LEU A 79 10.94 -11.29 -15.94
C LEU A 79 9.79 -12.02 -16.63
N LYS A 80 10.08 -13.01 -17.48
CA LYS A 80 9.05 -13.85 -18.13
C LYS A 80 8.18 -14.59 -17.11
N ILE A 81 8.77 -15.13 -16.05
CA ILE A 81 8.01 -15.86 -15.01
C ILE A 81 7.13 -14.91 -14.21
N LEU A 82 7.65 -13.74 -13.83
CA LEU A 82 6.86 -12.71 -13.14
C LEU A 82 5.75 -12.17 -14.03
N TYR A 83 6.01 -12.00 -15.33
CA TYR A 83 4.99 -11.62 -16.32
C TYR A 83 3.87 -12.66 -16.40
N LEU A 84 4.19 -13.94 -16.57
CA LEU A 84 3.18 -15.01 -16.61
C LEU A 84 2.38 -15.09 -15.31
N ALA A 85 3.04 -14.92 -14.16
CA ALA A 85 2.36 -14.84 -12.87
C ALA A 85 1.41 -13.63 -12.81
N SER A 86 1.85 -12.46 -13.28
CA SER A 86 1.01 -11.26 -13.31
C SER A 86 -0.24 -11.46 -14.17
N GLN A 87 -0.12 -12.07 -15.35
CA GLN A 87 -1.26 -12.38 -16.21
C GLN A 87 -2.27 -13.31 -15.51
N GLU A 88 -1.79 -14.33 -14.81
CA GLU A 88 -2.66 -15.25 -14.09
C GLU A 88 -3.37 -14.61 -12.88
N ILE A 89 -2.71 -13.63 -12.24
CA ILE A 89 -3.30 -12.85 -11.15
C ILE A 89 -4.38 -11.93 -11.68
N THR A 90 -4.10 -11.20 -12.76
CA THR A 90 -5.03 -10.23 -13.35
C THR A 90 -6.34 -10.89 -13.81
N LYS A 91 -6.30 -12.14 -14.28
CA LYS A 91 -7.53 -12.92 -14.60
C LYS A 91 -8.49 -13.05 -13.42
N LYS A 92 -7.99 -12.95 -12.18
CA LYS A 92 -8.79 -13.08 -10.95
C LYS A 92 -9.24 -11.73 -10.39
N TRP A 93 -8.78 -10.62 -10.97
CA TRP A 93 -9.15 -9.26 -10.56
C TRP A 93 -10.44 -8.82 -11.25
N THR A 94 -11.50 -9.58 -11.04
CA THR A 94 -12.82 -9.31 -11.63
C THR A 94 -13.74 -8.54 -10.70
N ASN A 95 -13.44 -8.53 -9.40
CA ASN A 95 -14.30 -7.90 -8.40
C ASN A 95 -14.13 -6.38 -8.43
N PRO A 96 -15.23 -5.60 -8.41
CA PRO A 96 -15.15 -4.15 -8.35
C PRO A 96 -14.56 -3.69 -7.01
N ILE A 97 -13.93 -2.53 -7.03
CA ILE A 97 -13.45 -1.89 -5.81
C ILE A 97 -14.66 -1.47 -4.96
N HIS A 98 -14.64 -1.87 -3.68
CA HIS A 98 -15.70 -1.53 -2.74
C HIS A 98 -15.84 0.00 -2.61
N ASN A 99 -17.07 0.51 -2.68
CA ASN A 99 -17.40 1.95 -2.64
C ASN A 99 -16.69 2.81 -3.69
N TRP A 100 -16.34 2.26 -4.84
CA TRP A 100 -15.60 3.01 -5.88
C TRP A 100 -16.30 4.31 -6.32
N ALA A 101 -17.62 4.31 -6.47
CA ALA A 101 -18.38 5.51 -6.85
C ALA A 101 -18.20 6.68 -5.88
N LEU A 102 -18.07 6.39 -4.58
CA LEU A 102 -17.81 7.40 -3.56
C LEU A 102 -16.35 7.83 -3.56
N VAL A 103 -15.42 6.89 -3.75
CA VAL A 103 -13.98 7.19 -3.82
C VAL A 103 -13.68 8.09 -5.02
N ILE A 104 -14.22 7.78 -6.19
CA ILE A 104 -13.96 8.53 -7.42
C ILE A 104 -14.57 9.94 -7.38
N SER A 105 -15.73 10.12 -6.74
CA SER A 105 -16.31 11.45 -6.57
C SER A 105 -15.48 12.33 -5.63
N GLN A 106 -14.98 11.78 -4.53
CA GLN A 106 -14.06 12.50 -3.63
C GLN A 106 -12.74 12.85 -4.34
N LEU A 107 -12.20 11.94 -5.15
CA LEU A 107 -11.01 12.20 -5.96
C LEU A 107 -11.24 13.31 -6.98
N ALA A 108 -12.40 13.32 -7.64
CA ALA A 108 -12.76 14.34 -8.62
C ALA A 108 -12.84 15.75 -8.01
N ILE A 109 -13.43 15.86 -6.81
CA ILE A 109 -13.52 17.11 -6.07
C ILE A 109 -12.13 17.56 -5.61
N MET A 110 -11.32 16.64 -5.07
CA MET A 110 -9.98 16.95 -4.56
C MET A 110 -9.00 17.35 -5.67
N PHE A 111 -9.19 16.81 -6.88
CA PHE A 111 -8.33 17.05 -8.04
C PHE A 111 -9.18 17.57 -9.21
N GLU A 112 -9.80 18.72 -9.02
CA GLU A 112 -10.65 19.37 -10.01
C GLU A 112 -9.94 19.52 -11.38
N GLY A 113 -10.67 19.21 -12.45
CA GLY A 113 -10.14 19.27 -13.83
C GLY A 113 -9.17 18.15 -14.22
N ARG A 114 -8.92 17.14 -13.36
CA ARG A 114 -8.04 15.99 -13.67
C ARG A 114 -8.78 14.76 -14.18
N PHE A 115 -10.09 14.70 -14.01
CA PHE A 115 -10.90 13.55 -14.43
C PHE A 115 -11.95 13.97 -15.44
N ASN A 116 -12.09 13.20 -16.52
CA ASN A 116 -13.22 13.25 -17.43
C ASN A 116 -14.26 12.25 -16.93
N LEU A 117 -15.08 12.67 -15.95
CA LEU A 117 -16.18 11.87 -15.41
C LEU A 117 -17.48 12.16 -16.15
#